data_AF-A0A631IMH1-F1
#
_entry.id   AF-A0A631IMH1-F1
#
_cell.length_a   1.000
_cell.length_b   1.000
_cell.length_c   1.000
_cell.angle_alpha   90.00
_cell.angle_beta   90.00
_cell.angle_gamma   90.00
#
_symmetry.space_group_name_H-M   'P 1'
#
loop_
_entity.id
_entity.type
_entity.pdbx_description
1 polymer ?
#
loop_
_entity_poly.entity_id
_entity_poly.type
_entity_poly.pdbx_seq_one_letter_code
_entity_poly.pdbx_strand_id
1 'polypeptide(L)'
;MNEEEMARLALGLRTRLQNDAGNVEGWLMLGRTGMVLGNAGTATGAYANAYRLDPKNRDAALGYAEALTRSSDPEDNRRGGELLRRLVSRDHTDIRVLSLYAFNAFEQQRFGEAVAAWEMMLKLLPAGDARRAVIERSIRLAQEK
;
A
#
# COMPACT_ATOMS: atom_id res chain seq x y z
N MET A 1 7.38 21.35 -5.79
CA MET A 1 8.15 21.21 -4.53
C MET A 1 9.37 20.37 -4.85
N ASN A 2 10.57 20.84 -4.54
CA ASN A 2 11.79 20.06 -4.73
C ASN A 2 12.03 19.10 -3.54
N GLU A 3 13.02 18.22 -3.65
CA GLU A 3 13.34 17.22 -2.62
C GLU A 3 13.71 17.87 -1.27
N GLU A 4 14.42 19.00 -1.31
CA GLU A 4 14.84 19.75 -0.13
C GLU A 4 13.64 20.34 0.65
N GLU A 5 12.69 20.94 -0.07
CA GLU A 5 11.44 21.44 0.49
C GLU A 5 10.61 20.31 1.12
N MET A 6 10.57 19.15 0.47
CA MET A 6 9.89 17.95 0.99
C MET A 6 10.57 17.41 2.25
N ALA A 7 11.90 17.41 2.31
CA ALA A 7 12.66 16.99 3.48
C ALA A 7 12.43 17.94 4.67
N ARG A 8 12.40 19.26 4.43
CA ARG A 8 12.06 20.27 5.45
C ARG A 8 10.62 20.10 5.95
N LEU A 9 9.68 19.82 5.05
CA LEU A 9 8.30 19.51 5.42
C LEU A 9 8.22 18.27 6.32
N ALA A 10 8.91 17.18 5.95
CA ALA A 10 8.95 15.95 6.72
C ALA A 10 9.50 16.19 8.14
N LEU A 11 10.58 16.97 8.27
CA LEU A 11 11.16 17.32 9.56
C LEU A 11 10.18 18.15 10.40
N GLY A 12 9.56 19.19 9.81
CA GLY A 12 8.59 20.03 10.50
C GLY A 12 7.37 19.25 10.97
N LEU A 13 6.89 18.29 10.16
CA LEU A 13 5.81 17.38 10.54
C LEU A 13 6.23 16.48 11.72
N ARG A 14 7.41 15.86 11.66
CA ARG A 14 7.92 15.02 12.77
C ARG A 14 7.99 15.79 14.09
N THR A 15 8.55 17.00 14.08
CA THR A 15 8.66 17.83 15.28
C THR A 15 7.29 18.20 15.83
N ARG A 16 6.32 18.54 14.97
CA ARG A 16 4.95 18.83 15.42
C ARG A 16 4.28 17.62 16.05
N LEU A 17 4.42 16.46 15.42
CA LEU A 17 3.78 15.21 15.84
C LEU A 17 4.36 14.63 17.14
N GLN A 18 5.54 15.07 17.56
CA GLN A 18 6.04 14.78 18.92
C GLN A 18 5.16 15.41 20.01
N ASN A 19 4.62 16.61 19.76
CA ASN A 19 3.75 17.33 20.69
C ASN A 19 2.26 17.04 20.46
N ASP A 20 1.89 16.63 19.25
CA ASP A 20 0.52 16.32 18.84
C ASP A 20 0.44 14.88 18.30
N ALA A 21 0.74 13.92 19.17
CA ALA A 21 0.84 12.51 18.80
C ALA A 21 -0.50 11.88 18.38
N GLY A 22 -1.64 12.54 18.68
CA GLY A 22 -2.98 12.09 18.31
C GLY A 22 -3.42 12.49 16.89
N ASN A 23 -2.61 13.27 16.18
CA ASN A 23 -2.98 13.85 14.88
C ASN A 23 -2.82 12.86 13.73
N VAL A 24 -3.89 12.10 13.45
CA VAL A 24 -3.95 11.12 12.36
C VAL A 24 -3.56 11.73 11.02
N GLU A 25 -4.11 12.89 10.66
CA GLU A 25 -3.84 13.54 9.37
C GLU A 25 -2.38 13.97 9.21
N GLY A 26 -1.76 14.46 10.29
CA GLY A 26 -0.34 14.79 10.29
C GLY A 26 0.53 13.54 10.09
N TRP A 27 0.18 12.42 10.72
CA TRP A 27 0.86 11.14 10.49
C TRP A 27 0.67 10.62 9.06
N LEU A 28 -0.52 10.75 8.47
CA LEU A 28 -0.77 10.42 7.07
C LEU A 28 0.09 11.27 6.12
N MET A 29 0.15 12.58 6.37
CA MET A 29 0.97 13.49 5.56
C MET A 29 2.45 13.12 5.66
N LEU A 30 2.96 12.87 6.86
CA LEU A 30 4.34 12.45 7.05
C LEU A 30 4.63 11.11 6.35
N GLY A 31 3.69 10.17 6.39
CA GLY A 31 3.79 8.90 5.68
C GLY A 31 3.91 9.08 4.17
N ARG A 32 3.03 9.91 3.59
CA ARG A 32 3.05 10.27 2.16
C ARG A 32 4.36 10.95 1.77
N THR A 33 4.83 11.93 2.55
CA THR A 33 6.10 12.62 2.31
C THR A 33 7.28 11.65 2.39
N GLY A 34 7.29 10.74 3.38
CA GLY A 34 8.30 9.69 3.50
C GLY A 34 8.36 8.78 2.27
N MET A 35 7.20 8.39 1.73
CA MET A 35 7.12 7.60 0.50
C MET A 35 7.69 8.33 -0.71
N VAL A 36 7.37 9.62 -0.88
CA VAL A 36 7.88 10.44 -2.00
C VAL A 36 9.39 10.61 -1.92
N LEU A 37 9.93 10.77 -0.71
CA LEU A 37 11.37 10.90 -0.46
C LEU A 37 12.13 9.55 -0.47
N GLY A 38 11.45 8.42 -0.71
CA GLY A 38 12.06 7.09 -0.60
C GLY A 38 12.51 6.74 0.82
N ASN A 39 12.10 7.50 1.84
CA ASN A 39 12.42 7.25 3.23
C ASN A 39 11.45 6.23 3.83
N ALA A 40 11.72 4.95 3.56
CA ALA A 40 10.88 3.83 3.99
C ALA A 40 10.63 3.82 5.50
N GLY A 41 11.65 4.07 6.33
CA GLY A 41 11.50 4.09 7.79
C GLY A 41 10.53 5.16 8.28
N THR A 42 10.59 6.37 7.69
CA THR A 42 9.65 7.45 8.00
C THR A 42 8.24 7.11 7.54
N ALA A 43 8.10 6.58 6.31
CA ALA A 43 6.81 6.17 5.77
C ALA A 43 6.12 5.13 6.65
N THR A 44 6.80 4.00 6.91
CA THR A 44 6.27 2.89 7.69
C THR A 44 5.93 3.34 9.11
N GLY A 45 6.83 4.07 9.78
CA GLY A 45 6.58 4.54 11.14
C GLY A 45 5.42 5.53 11.26
N ALA A 46 5.27 6.43 10.28
CA ALA A 46 4.18 7.40 10.28
C ALA A 46 2.83 6.74 10.01
N TYR A 47 2.74 5.87 9.00
CA TYR A 47 1.52 5.14 8.72
C TYR A 47 1.15 4.15 9.82
N ALA A 48 2.12 3.53 10.49
CA ALA A 48 1.85 2.70 11.66
C ALA A 48 1.20 3.50 12.79
N ASN A 49 1.66 4.74 13.04
CA ASN A 49 1.04 5.62 14.03
C ASN A 49 -0.37 6.04 13.61
N ALA A 50 -0.57 6.47 12.36
CA ALA A 50 -1.90 6.81 11.84
C ALA A 50 -2.88 5.63 11.99
N TYR A 51 -2.47 4.42 11.59
CA TYR A 51 -3.30 3.22 11.67
C TYR A 51 -3.58 2.78 13.11
N ARG A 52 -2.63 2.96 14.03
CA ARG A 52 -2.85 2.69 15.47
C ARG A 52 -3.89 3.64 16.07
N LEU A 53 -3.86 4.92 15.69
CA LEU A 53 -4.78 5.94 16.19
C LEU A 53 -6.18 5.79 15.62
N ASP A 54 -6.29 5.48 14.32
CA ASP A 54 -7.57 5.20 13.67
C ASP A 54 -7.46 3.98 12.73
N PRO A 55 -7.69 2.76 13.25
CA PRO A 55 -7.67 1.54 12.44
C PRO A 55 -8.81 1.44 11.41
N LYS A 56 -9.83 2.29 11.51
CA LYS A 56 -10.95 2.34 10.56
C LYS A 56 -10.67 3.29 9.40
N ASN A 57 -9.71 4.19 9.54
CA ASN A 57 -9.28 5.08 8.48
C ASN A 57 -8.66 4.28 7.32
N ARG A 58 -9.32 4.32 6.16
CA ARG A 58 -8.90 3.58 4.97
C ARG A 58 -7.54 4.03 4.46
N ASP A 59 -7.26 5.34 4.50
CA ASP A 59 -5.99 5.89 4.03
C ASP A 59 -4.82 5.46 4.92
N ALA A 60 -5.05 5.41 6.24
CA ALA A 60 -4.06 4.90 7.18
C ALA A 60 -3.76 3.42 6.94
N ALA A 61 -4.81 2.61 6.80
CA ALA A 61 -4.67 1.17 6.53
C ALA A 61 -3.95 0.90 5.21
N LEU A 62 -4.33 1.60 4.13
CA LEU A 62 -3.74 1.42 2.81
C LEU A 62 -2.31 1.94 2.75
N GLY A 63 -2.04 3.13 3.26
CA GLY A 63 -0.69 3.67 3.31
C GLY A 63 0.26 2.80 4.13
N TYR A 64 -0.22 2.25 5.25
CA TYR A 64 0.56 1.32 6.05
C TYR A 64 0.83 0.01 5.32
N ALA A 65 -0.21 -0.56 4.69
CA ALA A 65 -0.05 -1.79 3.92
C ALA A 65 0.94 -1.60 2.76
N GLU A 66 0.83 -0.50 2.01
CA GLU A 66 1.74 -0.18 0.91
C GLU A 66 3.19 -0.05 1.40
N ALA A 67 3.43 0.65 2.51
CA ALA A 67 4.76 0.79 3.09
C ALA A 67 5.33 -0.57 3.53
N LEU A 68 4.52 -1.42 4.16
CA LEU A 68 4.92 -2.76 4.58
C LEU A 68 5.25 -3.67 3.38
N THR A 69 4.44 -3.63 2.30
CA THR A 69 4.68 -4.46 1.10
C THR A 69 5.90 -4.04 0.27
N ARG A 70 6.53 -2.91 0.60
CA ARG A 70 7.79 -2.47 -0.01
C ARG A 70 9.00 -2.80 0.87
N SER A 71 8.78 -3.30 2.08
CA SER A 71 9.85 -3.68 3.01
C SER A 71 10.59 -4.91 2.48
N SER A 72 11.88 -5.01 2.79
CA SER A 72 12.65 -6.24 2.55
C SER A 72 12.38 -7.31 3.61
N ASP A 73 11.69 -6.97 4.70
CA ASP A 73 11.31 -7.91 5.75
C ASP A 73 10.11 -8.78 5.29
N PRO A 74 10.25 -10.12 5.25
CA PRO A 74 9.15 -11.02 4.91
C PRO A 74 7.94 -10.89 5.84
N GLU A 75 8.14 -10.58 7.13
CA GLU A 75 7.07 -10.43 8.10
C GLU A 75 6.27 -9.14 7.85
N ASP A 76 6.93 -8.05 7.47
CA ASP A 76 6.25 -6.83 7.02
C ASP A 76 5.40 -7.12 5.77
N ASN A 77 5.98 -7.79 4.78
CA ASN A 77 5.26 -8.18 3.56
C ASN A 77 4.02 -9.01 3.85
N ARG A 78 4.11 -9.95 4.81
CA ARG A 78 2.98 -10.75 5.27
C ARG A 78 1.90 -9.89 5.92
N ARG A 79 2.28 -8.99 6.84
CA ARG A 79 1.35 -8.06 7.51
C ARG A 79 0.68 -7.10 6.53
N GLY A 80 1.44 -6.56 5.57
CA GLY A 80 0.93 -5.70 4.50
C GLY A 80 -0.09 -6.44 3.63
N GLY A 81 0.20 -7.69 3.27
CA GLY A 81 -0.73 -8.56 2.55
C GLY A 81 -2.05 -8.79 3.27
N GLU A 82 -2.02 -9.04 4.58
CA GLU A 82 -3.24 -9.21 5.39
C GLU A 82 -4.07 -7.92 5.47
N LEU A 83 -3.43 -6.75 5.55
CA LEU A 83 -4.13 -5.46 5.48
C LEU A 83 -4.79 -5.26 4.11
N LEU A 84 -4.06 -5.53 3.03
CA LEU A 84 -4.58 -5.44 1.66
C LEU A 84 -5.76 -6.40 1.44
N ARG A 85 -5.67 -7.64 1.93
CA ARG A 85 -6.78 -8.61 1.87
C ARG A 85 -8.03 -8.04 2.53
N ARG A 86 -7.92 -7.47 3.74
CA ARG A 86 -9.05 -6.83 4.43
C ARG A 86 -9.61 -5.64 3.67
N LEU A 87 -8.76 -4.85 3.01
CA LEU A 87 -9.21 -3.71 2.20
C LEU A 87 -9.97 -4.18 0.95
N VAL A 88 -9.46 -5.19 0.23
CA VAL A 88 -10.16 -5.80 -0.92
C VAL A 88 -11.51 -6.38 -0.51
N SER A 89 -11.59 -7.09 0.62
CA SER A 89 -12.86 -7.69 1.10
C SER A 89 -13.93 -6.66 1.43
N ARG A 90 -13.55 -5.42 1.75
CA ARG A 90 -14.49 -4.32 2.03
C ARG A 90 -14.93 -3.59 0.75
N ASP A 91 -14.04 -3.51 -0.23
CA ASP A 91 -14.27 -2.81 -1.49
C ASP A 91 -13.52 -3.52 -2.62
N HIS A 92 -14.29 -4.25 -3.42
CA HIS A 92 -13.78 -5.06 -4.51
C HIS A 92 -13.58 -4.26 -5.81
N THR A 93 -13.71 -2.93 -5.78
CA THR A 93 -13.67 -2.07 -6.99
C THR A 93 -12.43 -1.19 -7.07
N ASP A 94 -11.68 -1.06 -5.96
CA ASP A 94 -10.45 -0.27 -5.93
C ASP A 94 -9.30 -1.02 -6.61
N ILE A 95 -9.10 -0.71 -7.90
CA ILE A 95 -8.06 -1.31 -8.75
C ILE A 95 -6.66 -1.15 -8.13
N ARG A 96 -6.38 -0.07 -7.38
CA ARG A 96 -5.08 0.13 -6.74
C ARG A 96 -4.85 -0.87 -5.62
N VAL A 97 -5.86 -1.07 -4.77
CA VAL A 97 -5.78 -2.05 -3.68
C VAL A 97 -5.68 -3.47 -4.24
N LEU A 98 -6.50 -3.79 -5.25
CA LEU A 98 -6.44 -5.09 -5.95
C LEU A 98 -5.06 -5.35 -6.54
N SER A 99 -4.46 -4.35 -7.20
CA SER A 99 -3.12 -4.47 -7.77
C SER A 99 -2.06 -4.75 -6.71
N LEU A 100 -2.04 -3.97 -5.62
CA LEU A 100 -1.08 -4.17 -4.52
C LEU A 100 -1.25 -5.55 -3.89
N TYR A 101 -2.50 -5.97 -3.65
CA TYR A 101 -2.80 -7.27 -3.09
C TYR A 101 -2.32 -8.40 -3.99
N ALA A 102 -2.63 -8.34 -5.30
CA ALA A 102 -2.26 -9.38 -6.25
C ALA A 102 -0.73 -9.57 -6.35
N PHE A 103 0.02 -8.47 -6.46
CA PHE A 103 1.49 -8.53 -6.50
C PHE A 103 2.06 -9.08 -5.20
N ASN A 104 1.62 -8.56 -4.04
CA ASN A 104 2.10 -9.05 -2.76
C ASN A 104 1.74 -10.54 -2.50
N ALA A 105 0.57 -11.00 -2.98
CA ALA A 105 0.19 -12.40 -2.93
C ALA A 105 1.08 -13.27 -3.83
N PHE A 106 1.38 -12.80 -5.04
CA PHE A 106 2.27 -13.50 -5.97
C PHE A 106 3.69 -13.66 -5.41
N GLU A 107 4.29 -12.59 -4.89
CA GLU A 107 5.62 -12.61 -4.27
C GLU A 107 5.68 -13.55 -3.05
N GLN A 108 4.57 -13.69 -2.34
CA GLN A 108 4.41 -14.63 -1.22
C GLN A 108 3.95 -16.03 -1.65
N GLN A 109 4.01 -16.35 -2.94
CA GLN A 109 3.61 -17.65 -3.52
C GLN A 109 2.15 -18.04 -3.26
N ARG A 110 1.29 -17.08 -2.90
CA ARG A 110 -0.16 -17.25 -2.78
C ARG A 110 -0.82 -17.08 -4.15
N PHE A 111 -0.43 -17.93 -5.11
CA PHE A 111 -0.80 -17.76 -6.52
C PHE A 111 -2.31 -17.73 -6.77
N GLY A 112 -3.09 -18.56 -6.08
CA GLY A 112 -4.55 -18.55 -6.20
C GLY A 112 -5.18 -17.20 -5.81
N GLU A 113 -4.67 -16.55 -4.77
CA GLU A 113 -5.13 -15.22 -4.36
C GLU A 113 -4.72 -14.15 -5.38
N ALA A 114 -3.51 -14.24 -5.93
CA ALA A 114 -3.02 -13.33 -6.95
C ALA A 114 -3.88 -13.40 -8.22
N VAL A 115 -4.16 -14.61 -8.71
CA VAL A 115 -5.03 -14.84 -9.88
C VAL A 115 -6.43 -14.27 -9.65
N ALA A 116 -7.06 -14.58 -8.51
CA ALA A 116 -8.41 -14.08 -8.22
C ALA A 116 -8.49 -12.54 -8.20
N ALA A 117 -7.47 -11.88 -7.64
CA ALA A 117 -7.40 -10.42 -7.61
C ALA A 117 -7.19 -9.82 -9.01
N TRP A 118 -6.31 -10.41 -9.83
CA TRP A 118 -6.08 -10.00 -11.21
C TRP A 118 -7.30 -10.21 -12.11
N GLU A 119 -8.02 -11.33 -11.96
CA GLU A 119 -9.28 -11.57 -12.66
C GLU A 119 -10.35 -10.51 -12.31
N MET A 120 -10.42 -10.12 -11.03
CA MET A 120 -11.29 -9.01 -10.62
C MET A 120 -10.90 -7.70 -11.31
N MET A 121 -9.61 -7.40 -11.41
CA MET A 121 -9.13 -6.23 -12.14
C MET A 121 -9.54 -6.27 -13.62
N LEU A 122 -9.45 -7.42 -14.30
CA LEU A 122 -9.87 -7.54 -15.71
C LEU A 122 -11.36 -7.27 -15.92
N LYS A 123 -12.21 -7.62 -14.93
CA LYS A 123 -13.65 -7.31 -14.96
C LYS A 123 -13.95 -5.83 -14.81
N LEU A 124 -13.11 -5.09 -14.06
CA LEU A 124 -13.28 -3.66 -13.79
C LEU A 124 -12.64 -2.77 -14.87
N LEU A 125 -11.57 -3.24 -15.51
CA LEU A 125 -10.83 -2.47 -16.48
C LEU A 125 -11.54 -2.39 -17.84
N PRO A 126 -11.59 -1.21 -18.49
CA PRO A 126 -12.09 -1.07 -19.85
C PRO A 126 -11.37 -1.98 -20.84
N ALA A 127 -12.06 -2.38 -21.91
CA ALA A 127 -11.53 -3.34 -22.87
C ALA A 127 -10.19 -2.93 -23.51
N GLY A 128 -9.99 -1.64 -23.77
CA GLY A 128 -8.77 -1.08 -24.36
C GLY A 128 -7.69 -0.67 -23.36
N ASP A 129 -7.83 -0.98 -22.07
CA ASP A 129 -6.84 -0.60 -21.07
C ASP A 129 -5.54 -1.41 -21.23
N ALA A 130 -4.42 -0.72 -21.41
CA ALA A 130 -3.11 -1.34 -21.62
C ALA A 130 -2.67 -2.28 -20.49
N ARG A 131 -3.17 -2.08 -19.27
CA ARG A 131 -2.85 -2.94 -18.11
C ARG A 131 -3.40 -4.36 -18.27
N ARG A 132 -4.47 -4.56 -19.05
CA ARG A 132 -5.10 -5.87 -19.25
C ARG A 132 -4.09 -6.92 -19.75
N ALA A 133 -3.29 -6.58 -20.76
CA ALA A 133 -2.32 -7.52 -21.34
C ALA A 133 -1.25 -7.96 -20.33
N VAL A 134 -0.82 -7.04 -19.45
CA VAL A 134 0.13 -7.32 -18.37
C VAL A 134 -0.51 -8.26 -17.34
N ILE A 135 -1.74 -7.95 -16.93
CA ILE A 135 -2.49 -8.75 -15.94
C ILE A 135 -2.74 -10.16 -16.46
N GLU A 136 -3.16 -10.33 -17.71
CA GLU A 136 -3.35 -11.64 -18.33
C GLU A 136 -2.05 -12.47 -18.37
N ARG A 137 -0.91 -11.83 -18.64
CA ARG A 137 0.40 -12.49 -18.58
C ARG A 137 0.74 -12.90 -17.14
N SER A 138 0.49 -12.05 -16.16
CA SER A 138 0.70 -12.35 -14.74
C SER A 138 -0.15 -13.52 -14.26
N ILE A 139 -1.41 -13.61 -14.69
CA ILE A 139 -2.30 -14.74 -14.42
C ILE A 139 -1.70 -16.04 -14.97
N ARG A 140 -1.30 -16.06 -16.26
CA ARG A 140 -0.68 -17.25 -16.87
C ARG A 140 0.56 -17.70 -16.10
N LEU A 141 1.45 -16.75 -15.79
CA LEU A 141 2.67 -17.04 -15.04
C LEU A 141 2.39 -17.65 -13.66
N ALA A 142 1.35 -17.18 -12.95
CA ALA A 142 0.98 -17.71 -11.65
C ALA A 142 0.30 -19.08 -11.72
N GLN A 143 -0.42 -19.39 -12.81
CA GLN A 143 -1.05 -20.69 -13.03
C GLN A 143 -0.04 -21.79 -13.41
N GLU A 144 1.14 -21.41 -13.90
CA GLU A 144 2.24 -22.31 -14.23
C GLU A 144 3.11 -22.70 -13.01
N LYS A 145 2.87 -22.11 -11.84
CA LYS A 145 3.59 -22.38 -10.59
C LYS A 145 2.86 -23.40 -9.73
#